data_AF-A0A537E2Y7-F1
#
_entry.id   AF-A0A537E2Y7-F1
#
_cell.length_a   1.000
_cell.length_b   1.000
_cell.length_c   1.000
_cell.angle_alpha   90.00
_cell.angle_beta   90.00
_cell.angle_gamma   90.00
#
_symmetry.space_group_name_H-M   'P 1'
#
loop_
_entity.id
_entity.type
_entity.pdbx_description
1 polymer ?
#
loop_
_entity_poly.entity_id
_entity_poly.type
_entity_poly.pdbx_seq_one_letter_code
_entity_poly.pdbx_strand_id
1 'polypeptide(L)'
;MTSNRGDSKHGRFQGHFAELLKVEGKLALREPTGLAMGIGFPIILLVVFGLIGKAVPGNVAGTGLTVLDIYVPIIMVIGFISLGISSLPVTLVRYREMGWLRRVSTTPTPPSRLLAAQLTLNLVLALVTILIVIFGSELVFGAALEVSISYFVLSIVLSIAVIFSLGLVVAALAPSQTVASGLSGGLFFLLLLLSGLW
;
A
#
# COMPACT_ATOMS: atom_id res chain seq x y z
N MET A 1 19.28 47.31 7.99
CA MET A 1 19.66 46.05 8.67
C MET A 1 18.39 45.24 8.89
N THR A 2 17.98 44.45 7.89
CA THR A 2 18.23 43.01 7.68
C THR A 2 17.17 42.10 8.31
N SER A 3 16.32 41.60 7.42
CA SER A 3 15.72 40.26 7.40
C SER A 3 14.79 39.82 8.54
N ASN A 4 13.48 39.75 8.23
CA ASN A 4 12.62 38.69 8.75
C ASN A 4 11.59 38.24 7.70
N ARG A 5 12.06 37.54 6.65
CA ARG A 5 11.23 36.95 5.57
C ARG A 5 11.40 35.44 5.44
N GLY A 6 11.84 34.76 6.50
CA GLY A 6 12.16 33.32 6.49
C GLY A 6 10.98 32.39 6.80
N ASP A 7 9.98 32.84 7.57
CA ASP A 7 9.12 31.91 8.30
C ASP A 7 7.77 31.58 7.63
N SER A 8 7.36 32.33 6.60
CA SER A 8 6.01 32.19 6.01
C SER A 8 5.91 31.17 4.87
N LYS A 9 7.01 30.57 4.41
CA LYS A 9 7.01 29.59 3.31
C LYS A 9 6.74 28.16 3.79
N HIS A 10 7.22 27.77 4.96
CA HIS A 10 7.06 26.41 5.48
C HIS A 10 5.64 26.14 6.00
N GLY A 11 5.01 27.09 6.69
CA GLY A 11 3.62 26.96 7.17
C GLY A 11 2.58 26.84 6.04
N ARG A 12 2.77 27.58 4.93
CA ARG A 12 1.93 27.46 3.72
C ARG A 12 2.16 26.15 2.96
N PHE A 13 3.38 25.63 2.97
CA PHE A 13 3.72 24.36 2.31
C PHE A 13 3.04 23.17 2.99
N GLN A 14 3.06 23.12 4.32
CA GLN A 14 2.41 22.06 5.09
C GLN A 14 0.88 22.12 4.98
N GLY A 15 0.28 23.32 5.02
CA GLY A 15 -1.17 23.50 4.89
C GLY A 15 -1.72 22.99 3.55
N HIS A 16 -1.08 23.36 2.44
CA HIS A 16 -1.52 22.93 1.10
C HIS A 16 -1.33 21.42 0.87
N PHE A 17 -0.24 20.83 1.39
CA PHE A 17 -0.01 19.39 1.30
C PHE A 17 -1.03 18.59 2.12
N ALA A 18 -1.37 19.05 3.33
CA ALA A 18 -2.38 18.42 4.16
C ALA A 18 -3.78 18.50 3.54
N GLU A 19 -4.14 19.61 2.88
CA GLU A 19 -5.39 19.72 2.14
C GLU A 19 -5.44 18.78 0.93
N LEU A 20 -4.35 18.70 0.16
CA LEU A 20 -4.23 17.73 -0.93
C LEU A 20 -4.37 16.29 -0.42
N LEU A 21 -3.70 15.94 0.67
CA LEU A 21 -3.79 14.60 1.26
C LEU A 21 -5.21 14.28 1.75
N LYS A 22 -5.93 15.27 2.30
CA LYS A 22 -7.34 15.12 2.69
C LYS A 22 -8.26 14.91 1.49
N VAL A 23 -8.06 15.69 0.41
CA VAL A 23 -8.86 15.56 -0.82
C VAL A 23 -8.60 14.22 -1.48
N GLU A 24 -7.34 13.84 -1.66
CA GLU A 24 -6.95 12.55 -2.22
C GLU A 24 -7.39 11.38 -1.32
N GLY A 25 -7.31 11.52 0.00
CA GLY A 25 -7.83 10.53 0.96
C GLY A 25 -9.34 10.33 0.81
N LYS A 26 -10.10 11.42 0.67
CA LYS A 26 -11.53 11.38 0.40
C LYS A 26 -11.84 10.79 -0.98
N LEU A 27 -10.97 11.02 -1.97
CA LEU A 27 -11.09 10.45 -3.31
C LEU A 27 -10.77 8.95 -3.31
N ALA A 28 -9.73 8.52 -2.59
CA ALA A 28 -9.37 7.12 -2.41
C ALA A 28 -10.50 6.34 -1.73
N LEU A 29 -11.13 6.92 -0.70
CA LEU A 29 -12.35 6.38 -0.09
C LEU A 29 -13.54 6.26 -1.05
N ARG A 30 -13.52 7.00 -2.16
CA ARG A 30 -14.55 6.98 -3.21
C ARG A 30 -14.16 6.14 -4.43
N GLU A 31 -12.89 5.75 -4.57
CA GLU A 31 -12.41 4.86 -5.62
C GLU A 31 -12.29 3.43 -5.06
N PRO A 32 -13.35 2.61 -5.17
CA PRO A 32 -13.46 1.37 -4.42
C PRO A 32 -12.38 0.36 -4.81
N THR A 33 -11.86 0.41 -6.04
CA THR A 33 -10.99 -0.64 -6.58
C THR A 33 -9.67 -0.77 -5.83
N GLY A 34 -9.02 0.36 -5.51
CA GLY A 34 -7.73 0.36 -4.81
C GLY A 34 -7.86 -0.04 -3.34
N LEU A 35 -8.91 0.43 -2.65
CA LEU A 35 -9.18 0.08 -1.25
C LEU A 35 -9.70 -1.35 -1.10
N ALA A 36 -10.57 -1.79 -2.02
CA ALA A 36 -11.11 -3.14 -2.01
C ALA A 36 -9.98 -4.17 -2.12
N MET A 37 -9.00 -3.94 -2.99
CA MET A 37 -7.87 -4.87 -3.14
C MET A 37 -6.78 -4.67 -2.08
N GLY A 38 -6.46 -3.42 -1.72
CA GLY A 38 -5.36 -3.13 -0.78
C GLY A 38 -5.68 -3.35 0.70
N ILE A 39 -6.97 -3.30 1.07
CA ILE A 39 -7.44 -3.43 2.46
C ILE A 39 -8.52 -4.50 2.55
N GLY A 40 -9.54 -4.42 1.70
CA GLY A 40 -10.68 -5.34 1.75
C GLY A 40 -10.26 -6.80 1.55
N PHE A 41 -9.45 -7.08 0.53
CA PHE A 41 -9.00 -8.42 0.21
C PHE A 41 -8.13 -9.03 1.32
N PRO A 42 -7.10 -8.34 1.87
CA PRO A 42 -6.38 -8.82 3.06
C PRO A 42 -7.27 -9.09 4.26
N ILE A 43 -8.28 -8.25 4.53
CA ILE A 43 -9.24 -8.50 5.62
C ILE A 43 -10.06 -9.76 5.37
N ILE A 44 -10.55 -9.94 4.15
CA ILE A 44 -11.30 -11.15 3.77
C ILE A 44 -10.42 -12.38 3.96
N LEU A 45 -9.17 -12.36 3.47
CA LEU A 45 -8.23 -13.46 3.65
C LEU A 45 -7.97 -13.73 5.13
N LEU A 46 -7.73 -12.69 5.93
CA LEU A 46 -7.52 -12.82 7.38
C LEU A 46 -8.71 -13.53 8.05
N VAL A 47 -9.94 -13.13 7.73
CA VAL A 47 -11.14 -13.76 8.29
C VAL A 47 -11.27 -15.20 7.82
N VAL A 48 -11.10 -15.47 6.52
CA VAL A 48 -11.20 -16.82 5.95
C VAL A 48 -10.17 -17.75 6.58
N PHE A 49 -8.90 -17.38 6.59
CA PHE A 49 -7.83 -18.19 7.17
C PHE A 49 -7.94 -18.30 8.69
N GLY A 50 -8.43 -17.27 9.37
CA GLY A 50 -8.70 -17.34 10.80
C GLY A 50 -9.85 -18.28 11.15
N LEU A 51 -10.91 -18.31 10.35
CA LEU A 51 -12.00 -19.28 10.50
C LEU A 51 -11.52 -20.71 10.21
N ILE A 52 -10.68 -20.90 9.19
CA ILE A 52 -10.05 -22.19 8.89
C ILE A 52 -9.18 -22.65 10.06
N GLY A 53 -8.33 -21.77 10.60
CA GLY A 53 -7.48 -22.08 11.75
C GLY A 53 -8.27 -22.48 13.00
N LYS A 54 -9.44 -21.88 13.23
CA LYS A 54 -10.35 -22.28 14.32
C LYS A 54 -11.09 -23.59 14.05
N ALA A 55 -11.48 -23.84 12.81
CA ALA A 55 -12.26 -25.02 12.41
C ALA A 55 -11.39 -26.29 12.30
N VAL A 56 -10.11 -26.14 11.95
CA VAL A 56 -9.12 -27.20 11.92
C VAL A 56 -8.04 -26.89 12.96
N PRO A 57 -8.34 -27.08 14.26
CA PRO A 57 -7.36 -26.93 15.32
C PRO A 57 -6.30 -28.03 15.12
N GLY A 58 -5.20 -27.63 14.50
CA GLY A 58 -4.22 -28.56 13.98
C GLY A 58 -2.89 -27.86 13.82
N ASN A 59 -1.86 -28.59 14.20
CA ASN A 59 -0.48 -28.20 14.02
C ASN A 59 -0.11 -28.46 12.55
N VAL A 60 0.21 -27.40 11.79
CA VAL A 60 0.67 -27.56 10.42
C VAL A 60 2.02 -28.27 10.43
N ALA A 61 2.07 -29.49 9.88
CA ALA A 61 3.28 -30.29 9.74
C ALA A 61 4.08 -30.53 11.04
N GLY A 62 3.45 -30.48 12.22
CA GLY A 62 4.14 -30.72 13.50
C GLY A 62 4.91 -29.51 14.08
N THR A 63 4.85 -28.34 13.46
CA THR A 63 5.52 -27.08 13.84
C THR A 63 5.01 -26.34 15.10
N GLY A 64 3.82 -26.64 15.60
CA GLY A 64 3.11 -25.93 16.67
C GLY A 64 2.24 -24.77 16.16
N LEU A 65 2.32 -24.44 14.87
CA LEU A 65 1.66 -23.28 14.27
C LEU A 65 0.31 -23.66 13.65
N THR A 66 -0.63 -22.73 13.74
CA THR A 66 -1.90 -22.80 13.02
C THR A 66 -1.72 -22.39 11.56
N VAL A 67 -2.71 -22.73 10.72
CA VAL A 67 -2.74 -22.25 9.32
C VAL A 67 -2.69 -20.73 9.28
N LEU A 68 -3.37 -20.05 10.20
CA LEU A 68 -3.37 -18.58 10.21
C LEU A 68 -1.96 -18.02 10.44
N ASP A 69 -1.21 -18.57 11.40
CA ASP A 69 0.13 -18.08 11.76
C ASP A 69 1.09 -18.04 10.57
N ILE A 70 1.00 -19.04 9.69
CA ILE A 70 1.82 -19.14 8.48
C ILE A 70 1.40 -18.10 7.43
N TYR A 71 0.10 -17.83 7.32
CA TYR A 71 -0.43 -16.95 6.29
C TYR A 71 -0.46 -15.47 6.67
N VAL A 72 -0.35 -15.08 7.95
CA VAL A 72 -0.30 -13.66 8.37
C VAL A 72 0.73 -12.83 7.57
N PRO A 73 2.01 -13.23 7.44
CA PRO A 73 2.99 -12.49 6.65
C PRO A 73 2.62 -12.39 5.16
N ILE A 74 2.04 -13.45 4.60
CA ILE A 74 1.60 -13.49 3.20
C ILE A 74 0.45 -12.50 2.99
N ILE A 75 -0.54 -12.49 3.89
CA ILE A 75 -1.70 -11.59 3.83
C ILE A 75 -1.26 -10.13 3.92
N MET A 76 -0.29 -9.80 4.78
CA MET A 76 0.31 -8.46 4.83
C MET A 76 0.94 -8.06 3.49
N VAL A 77 1.76 -8.96 2.92
CA VAL A 77 2.46 -8.75 1.65
C VAL A 77 1.49 -8.53 0.50
N ILE A 78 0.43 -9.34 0.42
CA ILE A 78 -0.64 -9.18 -0.57
C ILE A 78 -1.24 -7.76 -0.50
N GLY A 79 -1.52 -7.27 0.70
CA GLY A 79 -2.09 -5.94 0.91
C GLY A 79 -1.23 -4.81 0.33
N PHE A 80 0.05 -4.75 0.71
CA PHE A 80 0.92 -3.69 0.21
C PHE A 80 1.39 -3.90 -1.24
N ILE A 81 1.41 -5.13 -1.77
CA ILE A 81 1.58 -5.39 -3.21
C ILE A 81 0.39 -4.82 -3.99
N SER A 82 -0.85 -5.06 -3.56
CA SER A 82 -2.03 -4.52 -4.25
C SER A 82 -2.02 -2.99 -4.30
N LEU A 83 -1.57 -2.34 -3.22
CA LEU A 83 -1.45 -0.88 -3.19
C LEU A 83 -0.28 -0.38 -4.06
N GLY A 84 0.92 -0.96 -3.91
CA GLY A 84 2.13 -0.49 -4.58
C GLY A 84 2.21 -0.83 -6.07
N ILE A 85 1.74 -2.01 -6.47
CA ILE A 85 1.84 -2.51 -7.86
C ILE A 85 0.55 -2.34 -8.63
N SER A 86 -0.61 -2.61 -8.03
CA SER A 86 -1.88 -2.62 -8.79
C SER A 86 -2.58 -1.26 -8.79
N SER A 87 -2.54 -0.51 -7.68
CA SER A 87 -3.25 0.76 -7.53
C SER A 87 -2.39 1.97 -7.95
N LEU A 88 -1.19 2.09 -7.39
CA LEU A 88 -0.33 3.26 -7.53
C LEU A 88 0.04 3.59 -8.99
N PRO A 89 0.66 2.69 -9.79
CA PRO A 89 1.07 3.03 -11.16
C PRO A 89 -0.10 3.36 -12.08
N VAL A 90 -1.20 2.61 -11.96
CA VAL A 90 -2.40 2.82 -12.78
C VAL A 90 -2.99 4.20 -12.53
N THR A 91 -3.06 4.62 -11.25
CA THR A 91 -3.54 5.96 -10.87
C THR A 91 -2.62 7.06 -11.41
N LEU A 92 -1.31 6.89 -11.29
CA LEU A 92 -0.33 7.88 -11.76
C LEU A 92 -0.36 8.04 -13.28
N VAL A 93 -0.47 6.94 -14.02
CA VAL A 93 -0.53 6.98 -15.48
C VAL A 93 -1.86 7.57 -15.95
N ARG A 94 -2.98 7.26 -15.29
CA ARG A 94 -4.29 7.89 -15.55
C ARG A 94 -4.22 9.41 -15.41
N TYR A 95 -3.59 9.93 -14.35
CA TYR A 95 -3.40 11.37 -14.19
C TYR A 95 -2.51 11.99 -15.27
N ARG A 96 -1.54 11.24 -15.79
CA ARG A 96 -0.71 11.69 -16.92
C ARG A 96 -1.50 11.73 -18.23
N GLU A 97 -2.31 10.71 -18.52
CA GLU A 97 -3.12 10.61 -19.74
C GLU A 97 -4.22 11.67 -19.81
N MET A 98 -4.91 11.94 -18.71
CA MET A 98 -5.97 12.96 -18.66
C MET A 98 -5.45 14.39 -18.83
N GLY A 99 -4.14 14.58 -19.05
CA GLY A 99 -3.51 15.89 -19.19
C GLY A 99 -3.62 16.74 -17.92
N TRP A 100 -3.99 16.14 -16.78
CA TRP A 100 -4.13 16.81 -15.49
C TRP A 100 -2.81 17.45 -15.07
N LEU A 101 -1.66 16.83 -15.36
CA LEU A 101 -0.34 17.46 -15.14
C LEU A 101 -0.13 18.77 -15.92
N ARG A 102 -0.73 18.93 -17.13
CA ARG A 102 -0.65 20.16 -17.95
C ARG A 102 -1.68 21.22 -17.55
N ARG A 103 -2.78 20.84 -16.90
CA ARG A 103 -3.76 21.79 -16.32
C ARG A 103 -3.40 22.18 -14.89
N VAL A 104 -2.73 21.31 -14.15
CA VAL A 104 -2.19 21.63 -12.82
C VAL A 104 -1.01 22.59 -12.90
N SER A 105 -0.28 22.67 -14.03
CA SER A 105 0.75 23.70 -14.24
C SER A 105 0.22 25.14 -14.31
N THR A 106 -1.10 25.35 -14.44
CA THR A 106 -1.72 26.68 -14.33
C THR A 106 -2.26 26.98 -12.92
N THR A 107 -2.23 25.99 -12.01
CA THR A 107 -2.43 26.15 -10.57
C THR A 107 -1.08 26.10 -9.83
N PRO A 108 -0.89 26.76 -8.68
CA PRO A 108 0.41 26.89 -8.01
C PRO A 108 0.93 25.59 -7.33
N THR A 109 0.53 24.40 -7.80
CA THR A 109 0.87 23.11 -7.22
C THR A 109 1.76 22.31 -8.19
N PRO A 110 3.05 22.08 -7.89
CA PRO A 110 3.93 21.34 -8.79
C PRO A 110 3.54 19.85 -8.88
N PRO A 111 3.70 19.19 -10.04
CA PRO A 111 3.36 17.77 -10.25
C PRO A 111 4.01 16.80 -9.26
N SER A 112 5.19 17.14 -8.74
CA SER A 112 5.89 16.38 -7.71
C SER A 112 5.12 16.28 -6.39
N ARG A 113 4.28 17.27 -6.05
CA ARG A 113 3.43 17.21 -4.84
C ARG A 113 2.30 16.19 -4.98
N LEU A 114 1.73 16.03 -6.16
CA LEU A 114 0.71 15.00 -6.41
C LEU A 114 1.31 13.60 -6.33
N LEU A 115 2.49 13.40 -6.91
CA LEU A 115 3.23 12.14 -6.80
C LEU A 115 3.57 11.81 -5.34
N ALA A 116 4.06 12.80 -4.58
CA ALA A 116 4.35 12.64 -3.17
C ALA A 116 3.08 12.33 -2.35
N ALA A 117 1.98 13.04 -2.60
CA ALA A 117 0.70 12.80 -1.93
C ALA A 117 0.15 11.40 -2.19
N GLN A 118 0.17 10.94 -3.45
CA GLN A 118 -0.29 9.60 -3.81
C GLN A 118 0.60 8.50 -3.20
N LEU A 119 1.92 8.71 -3.22
CA LEU A 119 2.86 7.80 -2.58
C LEU A 119 2.63 7.74 -1.07
N THR A 120 2.55 8.90 -0.40
CA THR A 120 2.27 8.97 1.05
C THR A 120 0.94 8.31 1.39
N LEU A 121 -0.11 8.54 0.60
CA LEU A 121 -1.42 7.94 0.81
C LEU A 121 -1.35 6.41 0.73
N ASN A 122 -0.75 5.86 -0.33
CA ASN A 122 -0.63 4.40 -0.45
C ASN A 122 0.26 3.79 0.64
N LEU A 123 1.30 4.49 1.09
CA LEU A 123 2.11 4.06 2.24
C LEU A 123 1.31 4.05 3.54
N VAL A 124 0.50 5.08 3.79
CA VAL A 124 -0.39 5.13 4.96
C VAL A 124 -1.41 3.99 4.89
N LEU A 125 -2.01 3.74 3.73
CA LEU A 125 -2.94 2.61 3.56
C LEU A 125 -2.24 1.27 3.77
N ALA A 126 -1.01 1.10 3.29
CA ALA A 126 -0.23 -0.11 3.50
C ALA A 126 0.04 -0.35 4.99
N LEU A 127 0.43 0.71 5.72
CA LEU A 127 0.59 0.64 7.17
C LEU A 127 -0.72 0.27 7.87
N VAL A 128 -1.84 0.88 7.47
CA VAL A 128 -3.16 0.54 8.02
C VAL A 128 -3.48 -0.93 7.78
N THR A 129 -3.27 -1.46 6.56
CA THR A 129 -3.48 -2.87 6.26
C THR A 129 -2.62 -3.78 7.13
N ILE A 130 -1.34 -3.47 7.29
CA ILE A 130 -0.42 -4.24 8.14
C ILE A 130 -0.92 -4.28 9.58
N LEU A 131 -1.29 -3.12 10.15
CA LEU A 131 -1.78 -3.05 11.52
C LEU A 131 -3.09 -3.82 11.70
N ILE A 132 -4.00 -3.74 10.72
CA ILE A 132 -5.25 -4.51 10.75
C ILE A 132 -4.96 -6.01 10.75
N VAL A 133 -4.01 -6.47 9.94
CA VAL A 133 -3.66 -7.89 9.84
C VAL A 133 -3.00 -8.39 11.13
N ILE A 134 -2.05 -7.64 11.69
CA ILE A 134 -1.37 -7.99 12.96
C ILE A 134 -2.35 -8.01 14.12
N PHE A 135 -3.07 -6.91 14.36
CA PHE A 135 -3.98 -6.83 15.50
C PHE A 135 -5.21 -7.72 15.29
N GLY A 136 -5.66 -7.90 14.06
CA GLY A 136 -6.76 -8.80 13.75
C GLY A 136 -6.39 -10.26 13.97
N SER A 137 -5.17 -10.70 13.60
CA SER A 137 -4.73 -12.06 13.87
C SER A 137 -4.61 -12.33 15.38
N GLU A 138 -4.02 -11.40 16.13
CA GLU A 138 -3.80 -11.54 17.56
C GLU A 138 -5.10 -11.41 18.37
N LEU A 139 -5.87 -10.33 18.20
CA LEU A 139 -7.03 -10.03 19.06
C LEU A 139 -8.26 -10.87 18.73
N VAL A 140 -8.47 -11.25 17.46
CA VAL A 140 -9.70 -11.97 17.03
C VAL A 140 -9.47 -13.47 16.99
N PHE A 141 -8.27 -13.90 16.58
CA PHE A 141 -7.96 -15.31 16.34
C PHE A 141 -6.92 -15.88 17.31
N GLY A 142 -6.25 -15.06 18.13
CA GLY A 142 -5.24 -15.52 19.08
C GLY A 142 -3.93 -15.98 18.41
N ALA A 143 -3.75 -15.67 17.13
CA ALA A 143 -2.57 -16.00 16.35
C ALA A 143 -1.48 -14.98 16.63
N ALA A 144 -0.58 -15.32 17.56
CA ALA A 144 0.52 -14.46 17.98
C ALA A 144 1.71 -14.60 17.03
N LEU A 145 2.20 -13.47 16.54
CA LEU A 145 3.42 -13.39 15.74
C LEU A 145 4.65 -13.40 16.68
N GLU A 146 5.22 -14.59 16.92
CA GLU A 146 6.47 -14.74 17.65
C GLU A 146 7.67 -14.42 16.74
N VAL A 147 7.92 -13.13 16.53
CA VAL A 147 9.05 -12.64 15.72
C VAL A 147 9.85 -11.56 16.44
N SER A 148 11.14 -11.51 16.14
CA SER A 148 11.99 -10.43 16.59
C SER A 148 11.55 -9.11 15.93
N ILE A 149 11.02 -8.20 16.77
CA ILE A 149 10.39 -6.95 16.32
C ILE A 149 11.33 -6.14 15.42
N SER A 150 12.63 -6.09 15.73
CA SER A 150 13.62 -5.35 14.96
C SER A 150 13.77 -5.87 13.52
N TYR A 151 13.96 -7.18 13.35
CA TYR A 151 14.11 -7.80 12.04
C TYR A 151 12.79 -7.78 11.25
N PHE A 152 11.66 -7.93 11.94
CA PHE A 152 10.33 -7.84 11.34
C PHE A 152 10.02 -6.44 10.80
N VAL A 153 10.29 -5.39 11.57
CA VAL A 153 10.11 -4.02 11.10
C VAL A 153 11.05 -3.72 9.94
N LEU A 154 12.31 -4.16 10.02
CA LEU A 154 13.28 -3.95 8.95
C LEU A 154 12.84 -4.65 7.65
N SER A 155 12.36 -5.90 7.73
CA SER A 155 11.91 -6.65 6.56
C SER A 155 10.70 -5.99 5.91
N ILE A 156 9.70 -5.58 6.69
CA ILE A 156 8.53 -4.86 6.19
C ILE A 156 8.93 -3.56 5.48
N VAL A 157 9.79 -2.76 6.09
CA VAL A 157 10.24 -1.48 5.50
C VAL A 157 10.96 -1.73 4.18
N LEU A 158 11.86 -2.72 4.11
CA LEU A 158 12.53 -3.09 2.86
C LEU A 158 11.54 -3.59 1.81
N SER A 159 10.60 -4.46 2.18
CA SER A 159 9.59 -4.99 1.26
C SER A 159 8.72 -3.88 0.67
N ILE A 160 8.22 -2.97 1.51
CA ILE A 160 7.44 -1.81 1.07
C ILE A 160 8.28 -0.94 0.13
N ALA A 161 9.52 -0.63 0.51
CA ALA A 161 10.40 0.21 -0.31
C ALA A 161 10.63 -0.40 -1.70
N VAL A 162 10.90 -1.71 -1.79
CA VAL A 162 11.10 -2.42 -3.06
C VAL A 162 9.83 -2.41 -3.90
N ILE A 163 8.69 -2.79 -3.31
CA ILE A 163 7.42 -2.94 -4.03
C ILE A 163 6.91 -1.61 -4.56
N PHE A 164 6.99 -0.55 -3.75
CA PHE A 164 6.59 0.78 -4.19
C PHE A 164 7.57 1.33 -5.23
N SER A 165 8.87 1.03 -5.12
CA SER A 165 9.84 1.40 -6.16
C SER A 165 9.54 0.71 -7.48
N LEU A 166 9.21 -0.59 -7.46
CA LEU A 166 8.78 -1.33 -8.66
C LEU A 166 7.51 -0.72 -9.25
N GLY A 167 6.53 -0.37 -8.43
CA GLY A 167 5.32 0.34 -8.86
C GLY A 167 5.63 1.67 -9.56
N LEU A 168 6.56 2.45 -9.02
CA LEU A 168 7.01 3.70 -9.64
C LEU A 168 7.75 3.45 -10.97
N VAL A 169 8.55 2.38 -11.08
CA VAL A 169 9.18 2.00 -12.36
C VAL A 169 8.12 1.65 -13.40
N VAL A 170 7.09 0.89 -13.03
CA VAL A 170 5.95 0.60 -13.93
C VAL A 170 5.27 1.89 -14.38
N ALA A 171 5.01 2.82 -13.45
CA ALA A 171 4.39 4.11 -13.77
C ALA A 171 5.24 4.96 -14.72
N ALA A 172 6.58 4.88 -14.60
CA ALA A 172 7.50 5.60 -15.46
C ALA A 172 7.56 5.03 -16.89
N LEU A 173 7.55 3.70 -17.01
CA LEU A 173 7.70 3.00 -18.29
C LEU A 173 6.38 2.86 -19.07
N ALA A 174 5.25 2.69 -18.38
CA ALA A 174 3.98 2.44 -19.05
C ALA A 174 3.51 3.69 -19.81
N PRO A 175 3.30 3.64 -21.13
CA PRO A 175 2.83 4.80 -21.91
C PRO A 175 1.35 5.12 -21.67
N SER A 176 0.53 4.10 -21.37
CA SER A 176 -0.92 4.22 -21.19
C SER A 176 -1.47 3.47 -19.97
N GLN A 177 -2.68 3.82 -19.52
CA GLN A 177 -3.31 3.16 -18.36
C GLN A 177 -3.56 1.66 -18.63
N THR A 178 -3.87 1.30 -19.88
CA THR A 178 -4.03 -0.10 -20.30
C THR A 178 -2.72 -0.87 -20.17
N VAL A 179 -1.59 -0.31 -20.63
CA VAL A 179 -0.28 -0.95 -20.49
C VAL A 179 0.15 -1.03 -19.03
N ALA A 180 -0.11 0.02 -18.25
CA ALA A 180 0.17 0.01 -16.81
C ALA A 180 -0.59 -1.12 -16.11
N SER A 181 -1.88 -1.27 -16.39
CA SER A 181 -2.71 -2.35 -15.83
C SER A 181 -2.18 -3.73 -16.22
N GLY A 182 -1.75 -3.93 -17.48
CA GLY A 182 -1.18 -5.18 -17.95
C GLY A 182 0.15 -5.54 -17.26
N LEU A 183 1.08 -4.59 -17.18
CA LEU A 183 2.37 -4.78 -16.50
C LEU A 183 2.18 -5.03 -15.00
N SER A 184 1.33 -4.23 -14.36
CA SER A 184 0.97 -4.40 -12.94
C SER A 184 0.34 -5.76 -12.67
N GLY A 185 -0.56 -6.23 -13.54
CA GLY A 185 -1.15 -7.56 -13.40
C GLY A 185 -0.13 -8.68 -13.50
N GLY A 186 0.76 -8.64 -14.50
CA GLY A 186 1.84 -9.62 -14.65
C GLY A 186 2.78 -9.63 -13.44
N LEU A 187 3.24 -8.45 -13.01
CA LEU A 187 4.10 -8.31 -11.83
C LEU A 187 3.41 -8.77 -10.55
N PHE A 188 2.13 -8.45 -10.38
CA PHE A 188 1.34 -8.88 -9.23
C PHE A 188 1.36 -10.41 -9.08
N PHE A 189 1.02 -11.14 -10.14
CA PHE A 189 1.03 -12.60 -10.11
C PHE A 189 2.43 -13.19 -9.94
N LEU A 190 3.46 -12.59 -10.55
CA LEU A 190 4.85 -13.02 -10.35
C LEU A 190 5.29 -12.85 -8.89
N LEU A 191 4.93 -11.73 -8.26
CA LEU A 191 5.25 -11.49 -6.85
C LEU A 191 4.46 -12.41 -5.93
N LEU A 192 3.19 -12.72 -6.25
CA LEU A 192 2.44 -13.73 -5.51
C LEU A 192 3.08 -15.12 -5.59
N LEU A 193 3.55 -15.52 -6.77
CA LEU A 193 4.27 -16.78 -6.94
C LEU A 193 5.54 -16.82 -6.07
N LEU A 194 6.29 -15.71 -6.04
CA LEU A 194 7.52 -15.60 -5.25
C LEU A 194 7.28 -15.39 -3.75
N SER A 195 6.05 -15.08 -3.33
CA SER A 195 5.71 -14.84 -1.92
C SER A 195 5.61 -16.12 -1.07
N GLY A 196 5.69 -17.30 -1.69
CA GLY A 196 5.52 -18.59 -1.01
C GLY A 196 4.06 -18.95 -0.75
N LEU A 197 3.12 -18.34 -1.48
CA LEU A 197 1.69 -18.68 -1.43
C LEU A 197 1.39 -20.08 -2.00
N TRP A 198 2.23 -20.57 -2.91
CA TRP A 198 2.13 -21.84 -3.63
C TRP A 198 3.26 -22.77 -3.20
#